data_AF-A0A4V2YCZ3-F1
#
_entry.id   AF-A0A4V2YCZ3-F1
#
_cell.length_a   1.000
_cell.length_b   1.000
_cell.length_c   1.000
_cell.angle_alpha   90.00
_cell.angle_beta   90.00
_cell.angle_gamma   90.00
#
_symmetry.space_group_name_H-M   'P 1'
#
loop_
_entity.id
_entity.type
_entity.pdbx_description
1 polymer ?
#
loop_
_entity_poly.entity_id
_entity_poly.type
_entity_poly.pdbx_seq_one_letter_code
_entity_poly.pdbx_strand_id
1 'polypeptide(L)'
;MDLVWPATTWALWVATLAAAFKVSGRDRTPDREQRYPAPAPVAELLRGMRVQDVFHSALFELAGRGWAIVEGDRLSLTPRRAEPLLPYERWVLDQVSTRMGGAPRAPVIALMPDGQALDREFLPLVRQCAIDLGLARRRWSSMIVPVLLAGGLVIPWFATVSAAGLSWPGMIATMVSCVAGPGLLMAGRGFLLTPAGREVAGPGRVEVNPQQEWIFTGSGWRGVEIVPAVAMARGPKRQEISGYVVKRWVKVDTDSETNVYHIAVHDGSSEKAIAFRVKQGVYQDVLPGDSVRLLVKPRTGAVVRVLAHERQW
;
A
#
# COMPACT_ATOMS: atom_id res chain seq x y z
N MET A 1 40.27 6.41 -34.71
CA MET A 1 38.86 6.88 -34.62
C MET A 1 38.85 8.13 -33.78
N ASP A 2 38.32 9.23 -34.32
CA ASP A 2 38.17 10.47 -33.55
C ASP A 2 36.94 10.35 -32.63
N LEU A 3 37.20 10.12 -31.34
CA LEU A 3 36.17 9.95 -30.30
C LEU A 3 35.82 11.27 -29.61
N VAL A 4 36.39 12.39 -30.05
CA VAL A 4 36.16 13.70 -29.42
C VAL A 4 34.68 14.07 -29.50
N TRP A 5 34.05 13.89 -30.66
CA TRP A 5 32.62 14.20 -30.87
C TRP A 5 31.66 13.35 -30.02
N PRO A 6 31.79 12.01 -29.98
CA PRO A 6 31.06 11.18 -29.04
C PRO A 6 31.25 11.62 -27.58
N ALA A 7 32.48 11.89 -27.15
CA ALA A 7 32.75 12.32 -25.77
C ALA A 7 32.09 13.67 -25.44
N THR A 8 32.15 14.65 -26.34
CA THR A 8 31.54 15.97 -26.15
C THR A 8 30.02 15.89 -26.08
N THR A 9 29.38 15.09 -26.94
CA THR A 9 27.91 14.94 -26.95
C THR A 9 27.41 14.26 -25.68
N TRP A 10 28.10 13.22 -25.18
CA TRP A 10 27.80 12.62 -23.88
C TRP A 10 28.00 13.60 -22.72
N ALA A 11 29.10 14.35 -22.71
CA ALA A 11 29.37 15.35 -21.67
C ALA A 11 28.28 16.44 -21.62
N LEU A 12 27.86 16.94 -22.79
CA LEU A 12 26.80 17.94 -22.90
C LEU A 12 25.45 17.40 -22.42
N TRP A 13 25.11 16.15 -22.77
CA TRP A 13 23.87 15.53 -22.32
C TRP A 13 23.87 15.34 -20.78
N VAL A 14 24.96 14.87 -20.19
CA VAL A 14 25.11 14.74 -18.73
C VAL A 14 25.02 16.10 -18.03
N ALA A 15 25.65 17.14 -18.58
CA ALA A 15 25.56 18.50 -18.04
C ALA A 15 24.11 19.02 -18.07
N THR A 16 23.38 18.75 -19.16
CA THR A 16 21.96 19.13 -19.32
C THR A 16 21.09 18.39 -18.30
N LEU A 17 21.33 17.09 -18.09
CA LEU A 17 20.65 16.29 -17.07
C LEU A 17 20.88 16.85 -15.66
N ALA A 18 22.13 17.18 -15.32
CA ALA A 18 22.49 17.74 -14.02
C ALA A 18 21.83 19.11 -13.78
N ALA A 19 21.83 19.98 -14.81
CA ALA A 19 21.16 21.26 -14.76
C ALA A 19 19.64 21.11 -14.56
N ALA A 20 19.01 20.17 -15.27
CA ALA A 20 17.58 19.90 -15.15
C ALA A 20 17.19 19.46 -13.73
N PHE A 21 18.00 18.61 -13.07
CA PHE A 21 17.79 18.25 -11.66
C PHE A 21 17.95 19.44 -10.72
N LYS A 22 18.96 20.28 -10.93
CA LYS A 22 19.23 21.46 -10.09
C LYS A 22 18.12 22.51 -10.18
N VAL A 23 17.58 22.73 -11.38
CA VAL A 23 16.46 23.66 -11.62
C VAL A 23 15.17 23.11 -11.04
N SER A 24 14.87 21.82 -11.25
CA SER A 24 13.66 21.18 -10.72
C SER A 24 13.64 21.09 -9.18
N GLY A 25 14.82 21.07 -8.54
CA GLY A 25 14.93 21.11 -7.09
C GLY A 25 14.63 22.48 -6.47
N ARG A 26 14.62 23.55 -7.29
CA ARG A 26 14.51 24.96 -6.86
C ARG A 26 13.07 25.47 -6.75
N ASP A 27 12.09 24.69 -7.17
CA ASP A 27 10.69 25.05 -7.00
C ASP A 27 10.35 25.15 -5.51
N ARG A 28 9.89 26.35 -5.15
CA ARG A 28 9.50 26.82 -3.82
C ARG A 28 8.77 25.73 -3.06
N THR A 29 9.29 25.33 -1.91
CA THR A 29 8.45 24.87 -0.81
C THR A 29 7.52 26.04 -0.47
N PRO A 30 6.19 25.95 -0.73
CA PRO A 30 5.29 26.89 -0.11
C PRO A 30 5.49 26.72 1.40
N ASP A 31 5.82 27.83 2.05
CA ASP A 31 5.96 27.99 3.49
C ASP A 31 4.56 27.89 4.13
N ARG A 32 3.95 26.71 4.01
CA ARG A 32 2.61 26.44 4.49
C ARG A 32 2.78 25.66 5.78
N GLU A 33 2.70 26.37 6.90
CA GLU A 33 2.53 25.78 8.23
C GLU A 33 1.50 24.65 8.14
N GLN A 34 1.93 23.41 8.38
CA GLN A 34 1.05 22.26 8.44
C GLN A 34 0.16 22.40 9.68
N ARG A 35 -1.03 22.98 9.50
CA ARG A 35 -2.04 23.10 10.57
C ARG A 35 -2.92 21.86 10.72
N TYR A 36 -2.78 20.85 9.85
CA TYR A 36 -3.62 19.65 9.89
C TYR A 36 -2.79 18.37 9.91
N PRO A 37 -3.15 17.40 10.77
CA PRO A 37 -2.54 16.07 10.73
C PRO A 37 -2.79 15.43 9.36
N ALA A 38 -1.78 14.75 8.83
CA ALA A 38 -1.87 14.09 7.54
C ALA A 38 -2.97 13.00 7.58
N PRO A 39 -3.84 12.90 6.57
CA PRO A 39 -4.79 11.80 6.43
C PRO A 39 -4.08 10.44 6.55
N ALA A 40 -4.71 9.49 7.24
CA ALA A 40 -4.16 8.15 7.45
C ALA A 40 -3.69 7.44 6.15
N PRO A 41 -4.46 7.41 5.04
CA PRO A 41 -4.02 6.77 3.80
C PRO A 41 -2.82 7.49 3.17
N VAL A 42 -2.74 8.81 3.32
CA VAL A 42 -1.58 9.57 2.86
C VAL A 42 -0.35 9.17 3.68
N ALA A 43 -0.46 9.11 5.01
CA ALA A 43 0.65 8.69 5.87
C ALA A 43 1.14 7.27 5.55
N GLU A 44 0.23 6.31 5.38
CA GLU A 44 0.57 4.93 5.00
C GLU A 44 1.25 4.85 3.63
N LEU A 45 0.79 5.64 2.66
CA LEU A 45 1.47 5.75 1.35
C LEU A 45 2.91 6.25 1.50
N LEU A 46 3.15 7.29 2.32
CA LEU A 46 4.48 7.87 2.52
C LEU A 46 5.43 6.90 3.24
N ARG A 47 4.89 6.01 4.09
CA ARG A 47 5.64 4.91 4.72
C ARG A 47 6.01 3.77 3.76
N GLY A 48 5.49 3.80 2.52
CA GLY A 48 5.74 2.76 1.54
C GLY A 48 4.91 1.49 1.77
N MET A 49 3.75 1.62 2.42
CA MET A 49 2.83 0.51 2.63
C MET A 49 2.22 0.03 1.31
N ARG A 50 1.70 -1.20 1.30
CA ARG A 50 1.12 -1.78 0.08
C ARG A 50 -0.13 -1.02 -0.30
N VAL A 51 -0.48 -1.01 -1.57
CA VAL A 51 -1.63 -0.25 -2.05
C VAL A 51 -2.95 -0.68 -1.41
N GLN A 52 -3.09 -1.96 -1.09
CA GLN A 52 -4.24 -2.50 -0.39
C GLN A 52 -4.35 -1.92 1.03
N ASP A 53 -3.21 -1.72 1.70
CA ASP A 53 -3.16 -1.14 3.05
C ASP A 53 -3.57 0.34 3.02
N VAL A 54 -3.10 1.08 2.02
CA VAL A 54 -3.50 2.47 1.77
C VAL A 54 -5.00 2.56 1.52
N PHE A 55 -5.58 1.64 0.75
CA PHE A 55 -7.02 1.59 0.48
C PHE A 55 -7.83 1.29 1.75
N HIS A 56 -7.43 0.31 2.55
CA HIS A 56 -8.08 0.03 3.83
C HIS A 56 -8.00 1.21 4.80
N SER A 57 -6.85 1.87 4.87
CA SER A 57 -6.68 3.08 5.69
C SER A 57 -7.67 4.17 5.30
N ALA A 58 -7.90 4.37 3.99
CA ALA A 58 -8.94 5.29 3.50
C ALA A 58 -10.36 4.86 3.88
N LEU A 59 -10.67 3.56 3.85
CA LEU A 59 -11.97 3.04 4.32
C LEU A 59 -12.20 3.29 5.81
N PHE A 60 -11.18 3.07 6.64
CA PHE A 60 -11.27 3.30 8.08
C PHE A 60 -11.34 4.78 8.43
N GLU A 61 -10.64 5.65 7.70
CA GLU A 61 -10.78 7.09 7.82
C GLU A 61 -12.22 7.55 7.49
N LEU A 62 -12.79 7.04 6.40
CA LEU A 62 -14.18 7.26 6.04
C LEU A 62 -15.15 6.74 7.11
N ALA A 63 -14.86 5.59 7.71
CA ALA A 63 -15.65 5.05 8.81
C ALA A 63 -15.56 5.90 10.08
N GLY A 64 -14.36 6.40 10.42
CA GLY A 64 -14.15 7.34 11.52
C GLY A 64 -14.89 8.67 11.32
N ARG A 65 -15.02 9.11 10.07
CA ARG A 65 -15.86 10.27 9.67
C ARG A 65 -17.34 9.91 9.53
N GLY A 66 -17.73 8.67 9.81
CA GLY A 66 -19.11 8.17 9.81
C GLY A 66 -19.76 8.01 8.44
N TRP A 67 -18.97 7.97 7.36
CA TRP A 67 -19.45 7.64 6.01
C TRP A 67 -19.71 6.14 5.82
N ALA A 68 -19.07 5.33 6.64
CA ALA A 68 -19.27 3.89 6.72
C ALA A 68 -19.28 3.44 8.18
N ILE A 69 -19.88 2.28 8.44
CA ILE A 69 -19.79 1.59 9.72
C ILE A 69 -19.09 0.26 9.46
N VAL A 70 -18.00 0.01 10.20
CA VAL A 70 -17.25 -1.24 10.15
C VAL A 70 -17.49 -2.00 11.45
N GLU A 71 -18.20 -3.13 11.34
CA GLU A 71 -18.49 -4.05 12.45
C GLU A 71 -17.80 -5.39 12.18
N GLY A 72 -16.70 -5.68 12.89
CA GLY A 72 -15.94 -6.91 12.65
C GLY A 72 -15.34 -6.95 11.25
N ASP A 73 -15.82 -7.85 10.39
CA ASP A 73 -15.43 -7.94 8.98
C ASP A 73 -16.44 -7.33 7.99
N ARG A 74 -17.57 -6.80 8.49
CA ARG A 74 -18.64 -6.24 7.66
C ARG A 74 -18.53 -4.72 7.59
N LEU A 75 -18.73 -4.17 6.40
CA LEU A 75 -18.88 -2.75 6.14
C LEU A 75 -20.31 -2.47 5.69
N SER A 76 -20.88 -1.38 6.19
CA SER A 76 -22.11 -0.78 5.70
C SER A 76 -21.89 0.70 5.39
N LEU A 77 -22.59 1.21 4.38
CA LEU A 77 -22.54 2.63 4.04
C LEU A 77 -23.62 3.40 4.81
N THR A 78 -23.23 4.56 5.34
CA THR A 78 -24.15 5.49 5.99
C THR A 78 -24.76 6.42 4.92
N PRO A 79 -26.01 6.89 5.06
CA PRO A 79 -26.57 7.90 4.16
C PRO A 79 -25.66 9.13 4.03
N ARG A 80 -25.63 9.70 2.81
CA ARG A 80 -24.72 10.78 2.39
C ARG A 80 -24.71 11.93 3.40
N ARG A 81 -23.52 12.28 3.89
CA ARG A 81 -23.28 13.45 4.75
C ARG A 81 -22.96 14.68 3.88
N ALA A 82 -23.10 15.87 4.46
CA ALA A 82 -22.82 17.14 3.78
C ALA A 82 -21.32 17.50 3.74
N GLU A 83 -20.46 16.69 4.36
CA GLU A 83 -19.04 16.98 4.47
C GLU A 83 -18.31 16.84 3.12
N PRO A 84 -17.40 17.75 2.75
CA PRO A 84 -16.67 17.63 1.50
C PRO A 84 -15.74 16.40 1.51
N LEU A 85 -15.82 15.62 0.42
CA LEU A 85 -15.00 14.45 0.19
C LEU A 85 -13.80 14.77 -0.72
N LEU A 86 -12.62 14.31 -0.31
CA LEU A 86 -11.42 14.34 -1.13
C LEU A 86 -11.59 13.45 -2.37
N PRO A 87 -10.81 13.69 -3.45
CA PRO A 87 -10.94 12.90 -4.68
C PRO A 87 -10.76 11.39 -4.48
N TYR A 88 -9.78 10.98 -3.67
CA TYR A 88 -9.55 9.55 -3.38
C TYR A 88 -10.71 8.96 -2.55
N GLU A 89 -11.29 9.73 -1.63
CA GLU A 89 -12.42 9.30 -0.80
C GLU A 89 -13.67 9.05 -1.63
N ARG A 90 -13.95 9.94 -2.59
CA ARG A 90 -15.04 9.77 -3.57
C ARG A 90 -14.84 8.50 -4.39
N TRP A 91 -13.62 8.27 -4.87
CA TRP A 91 -13.29 7.06 -5.62
C TRP A 91 -13.52 5.80 -4.75
N VAL A 92 -13.06 5.80 -3.49
CA VAL A 92 -13.25 4.67 -2.57
C VAL A 92 -14.74 4.39 -2.34
N LEU A 93 -15.54 5.42 -2.05
CA LEU A 93 -16.99 5.25 -1.83
C LEU A 93 -17.73 4.75 -3.08
N ASP A 94 -17.35 5.22 -4.26
CA ASP A 94 -17.93 4.76 -5.53
C ASP A 94 -17.60 3.27 -5.79
N GLN A 95 -16.35 2.88 -5.56
CA GLN A 95 -15.91 1.49 -5.69
C GLN A 95 -16.59 0.55 -4.68
N VAL A 96 -16.73 1.00 -3.43
CA VAL A 96 -17.45 0.26 -2.39
C VAL A 96 -18.93 0.14 -2.75
N SER A 97 -19.59 1.24 -3.10
CA SER A 97 -21.01 1.26 -3.45
C SER A 97 -21.31 0.33 -4.64
N THR A 98 -20.46 0.37 -5.66
CA THR A 98 -20.57 -0.50 -6.84
C THR A 98 -20.43 -1.97 -6.45
N ARG A 99 -19.44 -2.33 -5.63
CA ARG A 99 -19.23 -3.72 -5.20
C ARG A 99 -20.28 -4.22 -4.21
N MET A 100 -20.85 -3.33 -3.40
CA MET A 100 -21.97 -3.68 -2.52
C MET A 100 -23.23 -4.05 -3.31
N GLY A 101 -23.40 -3.52 -4.53
CA GLY A 101 -24.53 -3.86 -5.39
C GLY A 101 -25.90 -3.61 -4.74
N GLY A 102 -25.98 -2.63 -3.83
CA GLY A 102 -27.19 -2.34 -3.03
C GLY A 102 -27.39 -3.21 -1.80
N ALA A 103 -26.50 -4.15 -1.50
CA ALA A 103 -26.56 -4.91 -0.25
C ALA A 103 -26.38 -3.98 0.97
N PRO A 104 -27.10 -4.21 2.09
CA PRO A 104 -26.99 -3.35 3.27
C PRO A 104 -25.65 -3.50 4.00
N ARG A 105 -25.01 -4.67 3.89
CA ARG A 105 -23.74 -5.01 4.52
C ARG A 105 -22.95 -5.94 3.61
N ALA A 106 -21.66 -5.70 3.46
CA ALA A 106 -20.76 -6.55 2.69
C ALA A 106 -19.46 -6.78 3.47
N PRO A 107 -18.81 -7.95 3.33
CA PRO A 107 -17.52 -8.19 3.97
C PRO A 107 -16.45 -7.29 3.32
N VAL A 108 -15.58 -6.67 4.13
CA VAL A 108 -14.57 -5.69 3.69
C VAL A 108 -13.67 -6.26 2.59
N ILE A 109 -13.34 -7.56 2.65
CA ILE A 109 -12.55 -8.24 1.62
C ILE A 109 -13.21 -8.23 0.25
N ALA A 110 -14.54 -8.42 0.19
CA ALA A 110 -15.28 -8.43 -1.06
C ALA A 110 -15.37 -7.03 -1.69
N LEU A 111 -15.06 -5.99 -0.92
CA LEU A 111 -15.03 -4.60 -1.37
C LEU A 111 -13.67 -4.18 -1.90
N MET A 112 -12.65 -5.05 -1.78
CA MET A 112 -11.30 -4.76 -2.26
C MET A 112 -11.29 -4.68 -3.80
N PRO A 113 -10.81 -3.57 -4.38
CA PRO A 113 -10.60 -3.48 -5.82
C PRO A 113 -9.39 -4.30 -6.28
N ASP A 114 -9.37 -4.63 -7.57
CA ASP A 114 -8.22 -5.29 -8.17
C ASP A 114 -6.96 -4.43 -8.05
N GLY A 115 -5.81 -5.08 -7.85
CA GLY A 115 -4.52 -4.38 -7.68
C GLY A 115 -4.22 -3.40 -8.82
N GLN A 116 -4.59 -3.73 -10.07
CA GLN A 116 -4.39 -2.82 -11.20
C GLN A 116 -5.23 -1.54 -11.12
N ALA A 117 -6.49 -1.64 -10.65
CA ALA A 117 -7.35 -0.47 -10.47
C ALA A 117 -6.82 0.41 -9.33
N LEU A 118 -6.37 -0.23 -8.25
CA LEU A 118 -5.71 0.46 -7.15
C LEU A 118 -4.46 1.23 -7.60
N ASP A 119 -3.59 0.61 -8.39
CA ASP A 119 -2.35 1.23 -8.87
C ASP A 119 -2.58 2.35 -9.90
N ARG A 120 -3.55 2.17 -10.80
CA ARG A 120 -3.79 3.10 -11.91
C ARG A 120 -4.72 4.27 -11.58
N GLU A 121 -5.66 4.08 -10.66
CA GLU A 121 -6.71 5.07 -10.39
C GLU A 121 -6.64 5.62 -8.98
N PHE A 122 -6.53 4.75 -7.97
CA PHE A 122 -6.54 5.16 -6.56
C PHE A 122 -5.22 5.82 -6.11
N LEU A 123 -4.09 5.15 -6.31
CA LEU A 123 -2.79 5.66 -5.87
C LEU A 123 -2.46 7.05 -6.42
N PRO A 124 -2.73 7.38 -7.70
CA PRO A 124 -2.51 8.72 -8.20
C PRO A 124 -3.29 9.79 -7.44
N LEU A 125 -4.51 9.49 -6.97
CA LEU A 125 -5.32 10.43 -6.19
C LEU A 125 -4.74 10.66 -4.79
N VAL A 126 -4.30 9.60 -4.11
CA VAL A 126 -3.64 9.70 -2.79
C VAL A 126 -2.31 10.43 -2.92
N ARG A 127 -1.53 10.16 -3.97
CA ARG A 127 -0.28 10.87 -4.28
C ARG A 127 -0.52 12.36 -4.55
N GLN A 128 -1.58 12.68 -5.29
CA GLN A 128 -1.93 14.07 -5.54
C GLN A 128 -2.29 14.79 -4.24
N CYS A 129 -3.08 14.16 -3.37
CA CYS A 129 -3.38 14.71 -2.05
C CYS A 129 -2.11 14.95 -1.21
N ALA A 130 -1.16 14.00 -1.21
CA ALA A 130 0.12 14.19 -0.54
C ALA A 130 0.92 15.38 -1.10
N ILE A 131 0.84 15.63 -2.41
CA ILE A 131 1.46 16.80 -3.05
C ILE A 131 0.74 18.09 -2.64
N ASP A 132 -0.59 18.09 -2.67
CA ASP A 132 -1.42 19.25 -2.31
C ASP A 132 -1.22 19.65 -0.83
N LEU A 133 -0.95 18.67 0.03
CA LEU A 133 -0.59 18.85 1.44
C LEU A 133 0.88 19.24 1.68
N GLY A 134 1.70 19.34 0.62
CA GLY A 134 3.12 19.66 0.71
C GLY A 134 3.97 18.57 1.37
N LEU A 135 3.42 17.37 1.58
CA LEU A 135 4.14 16.21 2.13
C LEU A 135 5.04 15.57 1.08
N ALA A 136 4.78 15.83 -0.18
CA ALA A 136 5.61 15.34 -1.25
C ALA A 136 5.62 16.29 -2.44
N ARG A 137 6.56 16.03 -3.33
CA ARG A 137 6.67 16.73 -4.60
C ARG A 137 6.90 15.74 -5.72
N ARG A 138 6.42 16.12 -6.91
CA ARG A 138 6.81 15.43 -8.14
C ARG A 138 8.30 15.66 -8.37
N ARG A 139 9.02 14.62 -8.77
CA ARG A 139 10.45 14.75 -9.12
C ARG A 139 10.67 15.72 -10.28
N TRP A 140 9.69 15.79 -11.19
CA TRP A 140 9.63 16.76 -12.29
C TRP A 140 8.25 17.43 -12.27
N SER A 141 8.22 18.75 -12.45
CA SER A 141 6.98 19.51 -12.54
C SER A 141 6.14 19.15 -13.77
N SER A 142 6.79 18.69 -14.85
CA SER A 142 6.15 18.19 -16.06
C SER A 142 6.87 16.97 -16.65
N MET A 143 6.12 16.14 -17.39
CA MET A 143 6.70 15.01 -18.16
C MET A 143 7.52 15.48 -19.37
N ILE A 144 7.42 16.76 -19.75
CA ILE A 144 8.15 17.33 -20.88
C ILE A 144 9.66 17.22 -20.63
N VAL A 145 10.12 17.52 -19.42
CA VAL A 145 11.55 17.47 -19.08
C VAL A 145 12.16 16.06 -19.23
N PRO A 146 11.63 15.00 -18.60
CA PRO A 146 12.16 13.65 -18.79
C PRO A 146 11.98 13.14 -20.22
N VAL A 147 10.92 13.53 -20.95
CA VAL A 147 10.74 13.17 -22.37
C VAL A 147 11.80 13.84 -23.25
N LEU A 148 12.07 15.13 -23.05
CA LEU A 148 13.11 15.85 -23.79
C LEU A 148 14.51 15.30 -23.47
N LEU A 149 14.79 14.96 -22.21
CA LEU A 149 16.05 14.32 -21.82
C LEU A 149 16.22 12.94 -22.46
N ALA A 150 15.15 12.13 -22.50
CA ALA A 150 15.16 10.83 -23.15
C ALA A 150 15.32 10.96 -24.68
N GLY A 151 14.62 11.90 -25.32
CA GLY A 151 14.77 12.19 -26.74
C GLY A 151 16.16 12.74 -27.09
N GLY A 152 16.72 13.61 -26.26
CA GLY A 152 18.06 14.16 -26.42
C GLY A 152 19.17 13.12 -26.31
N LEU A 153 18.89 11.95 -25.72
CA LEU A 153 19.83 10.84 -25.58
C LEU A 153 20.12 10.15 -26.94
N VAL A 154 19.25 10.34 -27.93
CA VAL A 154 19.45 9.85 -29.31
C VAL A 154 20.70 10.46 -29.95
N ILE A 155 21.03 11.72 -29.63
CA ILE A 155 22.16 12.46 -30.22
C ILE A 155 23.52 11.83 -29.84
N PRO A 156 23.89 11.68 -28.56
CA PRO A 156 25.15 11.04 -28.18
C PRO A 156 25.20 9.56 -28.57
N TRP A 157 24.06 8.86 -28.56
CA TRP A 157 23.98 7.48 -29.06
C TRP A 157 24.34 7.40 -30.54
N PHE A 158 23.67 8.18 -31.39
CA PHE A 158 23.90 8.19 -32.84
C PHE A 158 25.34 8.60 -33.16
N ALA A 159 25.87 9.67 -32.52
CA ALA A 159 27.26 10.09 -32.72
C ALA A 159 28.26 8.98 -32.39
N THR A 160 28.02 8.22 -31.32
CA THR A 160 28.90 7.10 -30.91
C THR A 160 28.80 5.93 -31.88
N VAL A 161 27.59 5.55 -32.30
CA VAL A 161 27.37 4.43 -33.23
C VAL A 161 27.89 4.76 -34.64
N SER A 162 27.70 5.99 -35.13
CA SER A 162 28.22 6.42 -36.44
C SER A 162 29.74 6.47 -36.48
N ALA A 163 30.39 6.86 -35.37
CA ALA A 163 31.86 6.95 -35.30
C ALA A 163 32.55 5.60 -35.02
N ALA A 164 31.94 4.73 -34.21
CA ALA A 164 32.56 3.49 -33.74
C ALA A 164 31.92 2.21 -34.32
N GLY A 165 30.79 2.30 -35.01
CA GLY A 165 30.00 1.15 -35.45
C GLY A 165 29.48 0.31 -34.28
N LEU A 166 29.22 -0.98 -34.53
CA LEU A 166 28.84 -1.98 -33.52
C LEU A 166 30.05 -2.53 -32.71
N SER A 167 31.16 -1.79 -32.66
CA SER A 167 32.27 -2.13 -31.77
C SER A 167 31.90 -1.94 -30.29
N TRP A 168 32.76 -2.39 -29.38
CA TRP A 168 32.55 -2.31 -27.93
C TRP A 168 32.01 -0.94 -27.43
N PRO A 169 32.54 0.23 -27.87
CA PRO A 169 31.98 1.53 -27.52
C PRO A 169 30.54 1.76 -28.00
N GLY A 170 30.19 1.32 -29.21
CA GLY A 170 28.83 1.43 -29.75
C GLY A 170 27.83 0.52 -29.04
N MET A 171 28.27 -0.68 -28.61
CA MET A 171 27.45 -1.58 -27.78
C MET A 171 27.18 -0.98 -26.40
N ILE A 172 28.18 -0.40 -25.73
CA ILE A 172 27.99 0.29 -24.43
C ILE A 172 27.03 1.46 -24.60
N ALA A 173 27.22 2.31 -25.60
CA ALA A 173 26.35 3.46 -25.83
C ALA A 173 24.89 3.03 -26.04
N THR A 174 24.67 1.93 -26.75
CA THR A 174 23.33 1.36 -26.96
C THR A 174 22.75 0.83 -25.64
N MET A 175 23.51 0.09 -24.84
CA MET A 175 23.05 -0.39 -23.53
C MET A 175 22.70 0.76 -22.58
N VAL A 176 23.57 1.77 -22.45
CA VAL A 176 23.32 2.94 -21.61
C VAL A 176 22.06 3.66 -22.07
N SER A 177 21.83 3.78 -23.38
CA SER A 177 20.66 4.46 -23.92
C SER A 177 19.35 3.72 -23.65
N CYS A 178 19.37 2.39 -23.83
CA CYS A 178 18.23 1.53 -23.54
C CYS A 178 17.91 1.42 -22.05
N VAL A 179 18.87 1.69 -21.15
CA VAL A 179 18.62 1.73 -19.69
C VAL A 179 18.23 3.13 -19.23
N ALA A 180 18.96 4.15 -19.64
CA ALA A 180 18.78 5.52 -19.18
C ALA A 180 17.50 6.17 -19.72
N GLY A 181 17.11 5.91 -20.97
CA GLY A 181 15.87 6.44 -21.57
C GLY A 181 14.62 5.99 -20.81
N PRO A 182 14.35 4.67 -20.71
CA PRO A 182 13.25 4.15 -19.91
C PRO A 182 13.37 4.51 -18.43
N GLY A 183 14.59 4.48 -17.89
CA GLY A 183 14.87 4.91 -16.52
C GLY A 183 14.43 6.35 -16.25
N LEU A 184 14.68 7.29 -17.16
CA LEU A 184 14.23 8.69 -17.05
C LEU A 184 12.71 8.85 -17.13
N LEU A 185 12.04 8.03 -17.96
CA LEU A 185 10.58 8.07 -18.08
C LEU A 185 9.88 7.44 -16.87
N MET A 186 10.44 6.35 -16.34
CA MET A 186 9.92 5.67 -15.14
C MET A 186 10.24 6.47 -13.87
N ALA A 187 11.48 6.94 -13.70
CA ALA A 187 11.87 7.84 -12.63
C ALA A 187 11.24 9.23 -12.77
N GLY A 188 10.80 9.60 -13.99
CA GLY A 188 10.02 10.79 -14.30
C GLY A 188 8.70 10.87 -13.54
N ARG A 189 8.11 9.70 -13.28
CA ARG A 189 6.93 9.50 -12.43
C ARG A 189 7.27 9.40 -10.94
N GLY A 190 8.55 9.53 -10.60
CA GLY A 190 9.06 9.43 -9.24
C GLY A 190 8.50 10.54 -8.34
N PHE A 191 8.20 10.13 -7.12
CA PHE A 191 7.65 10.96 -6.07
C PHE A 191 8.74 11.14 -5.00
N LEU A 192 8.98 12.37 -4.55
CA LEU A 192 10.00 12.68 -3.55
C LEU A 192 9.33 13.24 -2.29
N LEU A 193 9.69 12.68 -1.14
CA LEU A 193 9.23 13.17 0.15
C LEU A 193 9.87 14.53 0.47
N THR A 194 9.06 15.48 0.95
CA THR A 194 9.56 16.72 1.55
C THR A 194 10.09 16.44 2.97
N PRO A 195 10.75 17.40 3.66
CA PRO A 195 11.10 17.23 5.08
C PRO A 195 9.88 16.86 5.94
N ALA A 196 8.76 17.56 5.79
CA ALA A 196 7.51 17.25 6.47
C ALA A 196 6.95 15.87 6.10
N GLY A 197 7.02 15.48 4.82
CA GLY A 197 6.66 14.14 4.41
C GLY A 197 7.50 13.03 5.04
N ARG A 198 8.80 13.30 5.26
CA ARG A 198 9.71 12.37 5.95
C ARG A 198 9.39 12.26 7.44
N GLU A 199 8.93 13.32 8.08
CA GLU A 199 8.46 13.28 9.47
C GLU A 199 7.21 12.41 9.60
N VAL A 200 6.24 12.58 8.70
CA VAL A 200 5.02 11.75 8.65
C VAL A 200 5.32 10.28 8.30
N ALA A 201 6.25 10.06 7.37
CA ALA A 201 6.76 8.73 7.00
C ALA A 201 7.66 8.11 8.07
N GLY A 202 8.09 8.89 9.07
CA GLY A 202 8.96 8.43 10.14
C GLY A 202 8.32 7.30 10.96
N PRO A 203 9.12 6.59 11.78
CA PRO A 203 8.68 5.47 12.60
C PRO A 203 7.80 5.89 13.80
N GLY A 204 7.11 7.03 13.69
CA GLY A 204 6.14 7.47 14.68
C GLY A 204 5.11 6.37 14.92
N ARG A 205 4.86 6.07 16.20
CA ARG A 205 3.84 5.10 16.60
C ARG A 205 2.50 5.56 16.05
N VAL A 206 2.02 4.91 14.99
CA VAL A 206 0.58 4.89 14.74
C VAL A 206 0.00 4.13 15.93
N GLU A 207 -0.85 4.79 16.72
CA GLU A 207 -1.70 4.07 17.64
C GLU A 207 -2.57 3.14 16.78
N VAL A 208 -2.13 1.89 16.66
CA VAL A 208 -2.87 0.85 15.95
C VAL A 208 -4.16 0.70 16.72
N ASN A 209 -5.25 1.25 16.20
CA ASN A 209 -6.57 1.02 16.78
C ASN A 209 -6.85 -0.48 16.63
N PRO A 210 -6.91 -1.23 17.75
CA PRO A 210 -7.01 -2.68 17.68
C PRO A 210 -8.38 -3.18 17.17
N GLN A 211 -9.35 -2.27 17.02
CA GLN A 211 -10.62 -2.52 16.33
C GLN A 211 -10.52 -2.36 14.80
N GLN A 212 -9.46 -1.69 14.31
CA GLN A 212 -9.21 -1.39 12.89
C GLN A 212 -8.02 -2.20 12.33
N GLU A 213 -7.67 -3.30 13.00
CA GLU A 213 -6.55 -4.11 12.59
C GLU A 213 -6.81 -4.89 11.30
N TRP A 214 -5.76 -4.92 10.48
CA TRP A 214 -5.81 -5.19 9.05
C TRP A 214 -6.36 -6.57 8.69
N ILE A 215 -7.05 -6.63 7.56
CA ILE A 215 -7.32 -7.87 6.85
C ILE A 215 -6.19 -8.06 5.83
N PHE A 216 -5.33 -9.06 6.04
CA PHE A 216 -4.33 -9.47 5.07
C PHE A 216 -5.00 -10.15 3.89
N THR A 217 -4.85 -9.56 2.71
CA THR A 217 -5.40 -10.02 1.44
C THR A 217 -4.32 -10.52 0.48
N GLY A 218 -3.13 -10.86 1.00
CA GLY A 218 -1.98 -11.32 0.21
C GLY A 218 -2.18 -12.67 -0.50
N SER A 219 -1.11 -13.14 -1.14
CA SER A 219 -0.99 -14.15 -2.22
C SER A 219 -1.86 -15.41 -2.15
N GLY A 220 -3.18 -15.27 -2.27
CA GLY A 220 -4.09 -16.39 -2.53
C GLY A 220 -5.37 -16.43 -1.71
N TRP A 221 -5.61 -15.53 -0.76
CA TRP A 221 -6.91 -15.51 -0.09
C TRP A 221 -7.99 -14.96 -1.03
N ARG A 222 -8.86 -15.84 -1.51
CA ARG A 222 -10.06 -15.52 -2.30
C ARG A 222 -11.36 -15.65 -1.49
N GLY A 223 -11.23 -15.97 -0.21
CA GLY A 223 -12.37 -16.24 0.66
C GLY A 223 -13.12 -14.96 1.02
N VAL A 224 -14.42 -15.10 1.21
CA VAL A 224 -15.36 -13.96 1.27
C VAL A 224 -15.78 -13.64 2.71
N GLU A 225 -15.57 -14.56 3.66
CA GLU A 225 -16.18 -14.46 4.99
C GLU A 225 -15.25 -14.97 6.11
N ILE A 226 -15.21 -14.25 7.23
CA ILE A 226 -14.62 -14.72 8.48
C ILE A 226 -15.75 -15.27 9.37
N VAL A 227 -15.66 -16.54 9.74
CA VAL A 227 -16.66 -17.23 10.57
C VAL A 227 -16.06 -17.58 11.93
N PRO A 228 -16.78 -17.38 13.05
CA PRO A 228 -16.33 -17.84 14.36
C PRO A 228 -16.11 -19.36 14.37
N ALA A 229 -15.05 -19.82 15.02
CA ALA A 229 -14.82 -21.25 15.25
C ALA A 229 -16.05 -21.87 15.92
N VAL A 230 -16.76 -22.74 15.18
CA VAL A 230 -17.97 -23.40 15.66
C VAL A 230 -17.60 -24.32 16.81
N ALA A 231 -18.27 -24.14 17.96
CA ALA A 231 -18.10 -25.00 19.12
C ALA A 231 -18.60 -26.42 18.81
N MET A 232 -17.68 -27.33 18.49
CA MET A 232 -18.04 -28.73 18.29
C MET A 232 -18.30 -29.43 19.63
N ALA A 233 -19.56 -29.81 19.88
CA ALA A 233 -19.95 -30.51 21.11
C ALA A 233 -19.29 -31.90 21.25
N ARG A 234 -19.02 -32.57 20.12
CA ARG A 234 -18.30 -33.85 20.05
C ARG A 234 -17.08 -33.70 19.12
N GLY A 235 -15.90 -33.90 19.69
CA GLY A 235 -14.62 -33.78 18.99
C GLY A 235 -13.44 -33.97 19.95
N PRO A 236 -12.21 -34.10 19.42
CA PRO A 236 -11.00 -34.27 20.22
C PRO A 236 -10.78 -33.07 21.16
N LYS A 237 -10.16 -33.31 22.33
CA LYS A 237 -9.91 -32.26 23.34
C LYS A 237 -9.05 -31.11 22.81
N ARG A 238 -8.18 -31.40 21.84
CA ARG A 238 -7.30 -30.45 21.16
C ARG A 238 -7.18 -30.82 19.69
N GLN A 239 -7.08 -29.83 18.83
CA GLN A 239 -6.90 -30.01 17.40
C GLN A 239 -5.80 -29.09 16.91
N GLU A 240 -4.97 -29.58 16.00
CA GLU A 240 -3.98 -28.76 15.30
C GLU A 240 -4.60 -28.19 14.02
N ILE A 241 -4.36 -26.90 13.77
CA ILE A 241 -4.81 -26.17 12.59
C ILE A 241 -3.62 -25.41 12.03
N SER A 242 -3.43 -25.47 10.72
CA SER A 242 -2.36 -24.76 10.01
C SER A 242 -2.98 -23.81 8.99
N GLY A 243 -2.40 -22.63 8.83
CA GLY A 243 -2.86 -21.68 7.83
C GLY A 243 -2.20 -20.32 7.97
N TYR A 244 -2.70 -19.34 7.21
CA TYR A 244 -2.23 -17.97 7.21
C TYR A 244 -3.16 -17.10 8.05
N VAL A 245 -2.59 -16.20 8.86
CA VAL A 245 -3.38 -15.22 9.57
C VAL A 245 -3.89 -14.18 8.58
N VAL A 246 -5.21 -14.12 8.40
CA VAL A 246 -5.84 -13.16 7.49
C VAL A 246 -6.36 -11.93 8.21
N LYS A 247 -6.62 -11.98 9.52
CA LYS A 247 -7.07 -10.81 10.29
C LYS A 247 -6.78 -11.00 11.76
N ARG A 248 -6.63 -9.91 12.51
CA ARG A 248 -6.73 -9.89 13.97
C ARG A 248 -7.54 -8.67 14.41
N TRP A 249 -8.21 -8.78 15.55
CA TRP A 249 -8.97 -7.67 16.14
C TRP A 249 -9.17 -7.86 17.64
N VAL A 250 -9.44 -6.75 18.32
CA VAL A 250 -9.89 -6.75 19.72
C VAL A 250 -11.37 -6.39 19.78
N LYS A 251 -12.13 -7.24 20.47
CA LYS A 251 -13.47 -6.91 20.92
C LYS A 251 -13.39 -6.44 22.36
N VAL A 252 -13.77 -5.19 22.60
CA VAL A 252 -14.00 -4.69 23.97
C VAL A 252 -15.34 -5.29 24.41
N ASP A 253 -15.31 -6.12 25.44
CA ASP A 253 -16.52 -6.67 26.01
C ASP A 253 -17.19 -5.57 26.84
N THR A 254 -18.45 -5.24 26.54
CA THR A 254 -19.17 -4.18 27.25
C THR A 254 -19.54 -4.59 28.68
N ASP A 255 -19.60 -5.89 28.95
CA ASP A 255 -20.00 -6.45 30.25
C ASP A 255 -18.79 -6.78 31.15
N SER A 256 -17.58 -6.80 30.58
CA SER A 256 -16.35 -7.01 31.32
C SER A 256 -15.28 -6.09 30.75
N GLU A 257 -14.62 -5.25 31.57
CA GLU A 257 -13.51 -4.37 31.12
C GLU A 257 -12.30 -5.12 30.52
N THR A 258 -12.44 -6.42 30.28
CA THR A 258 -11.47 -7.30 29.65
C THR A 258 -11.60 -7.32 28.13
N ASN A 259 -10.54 -6.84 27.47
CA ASN A 259 -10.34 -7.00 26.04
C ASN A 259 -10.27 -8.48 25.62
N VAL A 260 -11.08 -8.84 24.62
CA VAL A 260 -11.06 -10.17 23.99
C VAL A 260 -10.34 -10.09 22.64
N TYR A 261 -9.22 -10.81 22.54
CA TYR A 261 -8.36 -10.83 21.36
C TYR A 261 -8.75 -11.97 20.42
N HIS A 262 -8.82 -11.68 19.11
CA HIS A 262 -9.17 -12.63 18.08
C HIS A 262 -8.15 -12.61 16.93
N ILE A 263 -7.95 -13.78 16.32
CA ILE A 263 -7.25 -13.93 15.03
C ILE A 263 -8.12 -14.78 14.09
N ALA A 264 -8.14 -14.45 12.81
CA ALA A 264 -8.73 -15.28 11.75
C ALA A 264 -7.62 -15.96 10.97
N VAL A 265 -7.76 -17.28 10.78
CA VAL A 265 -6.80 -18.11 10.06
C VAL A 265 -7.47 -18.75 8.86
N HIS A 266 -6.77 -18.72 7.73
CA HIS A 266 -7.20 -19.33 6.48
C HIS A 266 -6.26 -20.48 6.11
N ASP A 267 -6.82 -21.65 5.81
CA ASP A 267 -6.07 -22.86 5.47
C ASP A 267 -5.46 -22.86 4.05
N GLY A 268 -5.88 -21.90 3.21
CA GLY A 268 -5.40 -21.74 1.83
C GLY A 268 -6.29 -22.39 0.77
N SER A 269 -7.30 -23.16 1.16
CA SER A 269 -8.19 -23.89 0.25
C SER A 269 -9.68 -23.67 0.50
N SER A 270 -10.06 -23.32 1.74
CA SER A 270 -11.44 -23.05 2.11
C SER A 270 -11.96 -21.74 1.51
N GLU A 271 -13.29 -21.60 1.42
CA GLU A 271 -13.91 -20.31 1.04
C GLU A 271 -13.98 -19.32 2.21
N LYS A 272 -13.72 -19.81 3.44
CA LYS A 272 -13.94 -19.07 4.68
C LYS A 272 -12.70 -19.13 5.55
N ALA A 273 -12.43 -18.04 6.25
CA ALA A 273 -11.43 -18.02 7.31
C ALA A 273 -12.10 -18.26 8.67
N ILE A 274 -11.41 -18.97 9.57
CA ILE A 274 -11.96 -19.33 10.88
C ILE A 274 -11.37 -18.40 11.94
N ALA A 275 -12.24 -17.76 12.71
CA ALA A 275 -11.87 -16.88 13.81
C ALA A 275 -11.70 -17.66 15.12
N PHE A 276 -10.55 -17.47 15.76
CA PHE A 276 -10.20 -18.05 17.04
C PHE A 276 -9.96 -16.97 18.09
N ARG A 277 -10.34 -17.27 19.34
CA ARG A 277 -9.98 -16.43 20.49
C ARG A 277 -8.54 -16.74 20.92
N VAL A 278 -7.73 -15.71 21.11
CA VAL A 278 -6.33 -15.82 21.53
C VAL A 278 -6.07 -15.08 22.83
N LYS A 279 -4.92 -15.37 23.45
CA LYS A 279 -4.38 -14.55 24.54
C LYS A 279 -3.64 -13.34 23.95
N GLN A 280 -3.51 -12.27 24.73
CA GLN A 280 -2.82 -11.03 24.34
C GLN A 280 -1.40 -11.27 23.81
N GLY A 281 -0.60 -12.15 24.44
CA GLY A 281 0.76 -12.44 23.97
C GLY A 281 0.77 -12.99 22.54
N VAL A 282 -0.09 -13.98 22.25
CA VAL A 282 -0.22 -14.54 20.90
C VAL A 282 -0.70 -13.49 19.90
N TYR A 283 -1.62 -12.61 20.31
CA TYR A 283 -2.09 -11.51 19.48
C TYR A 283 -0.98 -10.53 19.09
N GLN A 284 -0.07 -10.24 20.02
CA GLN A 284 1.07 -9.35 19.78
C GLN A 284 2.15 -10.02 18.90
N ASP A 285 2.36 -11.33 19.07
CA ASP A 285 3.41 -12.08 18.38
C ASP A 285 3.07 -12.39 16.92
N VAL A 286 1.78 -12.53 16.60
CA VAL A 286 1.28 -12.97 15.29
C VAL A 286 0.68 -11.81 14.51
N LEU A 287 1.16 -11.59 13.29
CA LEU A 287 0.71 -10.55 12.38
C LEU A 287 -0.11 -11.14 11.22
N PRO A 288 -1.03 -10.34 10.64
CA PRO A 288 -1.66 -10.71 9.38
C PRO A 288 -0.59 -10.97 8.29
N GLY A 289 -0.70 -12.10 7.59
CA GLY A 289 0.25 -12.60 6.60
C GLY A 289 1.18 -13.71 7.11
N ASP A 290 1.32 -13.85 8.43
CA ASP A 290 2.14 -14.89 9.03
C ASP A 290 1.53 -16.28 8.80
N SER A 291 2.39 -17.26 8.50
CA SER A 291 2.01 -18.67 8.47
C SER A 291 2.07 -19.23 9.89
N VAL A 292 0.98 -19.80 10.38
CA VAL A 292 0.85 -20.28 11.76
C VAL A 292 0.37 -21.72 11.81
N ARG A 293 0.92 -22.46 12.78
CA ARG A 293 0.39 -23.75 13.26
C ARG A 293 -0.13 -23.56 14.67
N LEU A 294 -1.43 -23.74 14.87
CA LEU A 294 -2.12 -23.47 16.12
C LEU A 294 -2.65 -24.77 16.73
N LEU A 295 -2.51 -24.91 18.04
CA LEU A 295 -3.23 -25.92 18.82
C LEU A 295 -4.46 -25.27 19.43
N VAL A 296 -5.65 -25.66 18.99
CA VAL A 296 -6.93 -25.09 19.42
C VAL A 296 -7.73 -26.05 20.29
N LYS A 297 -8.64 -25.50 21.11
CA LYS A 297 -9.72 -26.25 21.76
C LYS A 297 -10.99 -26.10 20.91
N PRO A 298 -11.43 -27.14 20.18
CA PRO A 298 -12.59 -27.03 19.29
C PRO A 298 -13.87 -26.61 20.00
N ARG A 299 -14.03 -27.00 21.27
CA ARG A 299 -15.22 -26.67 22.09
C ARG A 299 -15.39 -25.20 22.41
N THR A 300 -14.29 -24.45 22.48
CA THR A 300 -14.30 -23.04 22.91
C THR A 300 -13.80 -22.09 21.82
N GLY A 301 -13.41 -22.62 20.65
CA GLY A 301 -12.76 -21.83 19.59
C GLY A 301 -11.48 -21.11 20.05
N ALA A 302 -10.85 -21.57 21.14
CA ALA A 302 -9.75 -20.85 21.77
C ALA A 302 -8.40 -21.48 21.38
N VAL A 303 -7.45 -20.65 20.99
CA VAL A 303 -6.06 -21.06 20.77
C VAL A 303 -5.42 -21.33 22.11
N VAL A 304 -4.91 -22.55 22.27
CA VAL A 304 -4.17 -22.98 23.47
C VAL A 304 -2.71 -22.58 23.35
N ARG A 305 -2.12 -22.78 22.16
CA ARG A 305 -0.69 -22.56 21.91
C ARG A 305 -0.42 -22.37 20.41
N VAL A 306 0.53 -21.51 20.08
CA VAL A 306 1.15 -21.45 18.75
C VAL A 306 2.27 -22.49 18.73
N LEU A 307 2.19 -23.47 17.82
CA LEU A 307 3.16 -24.55 17.67
C LEU A 307 4.33 -24.15 16.77
N ALA A 308 4.04 -23.39 15.73
CA ALA A 308 5.02 -22.79 14.82
C ALA A 308 4.45 -21.49 14.24
N HIS A 309 5.34 -20.56 13.94
CA HIS A 309 5.03 -19.31 13.27
C HIS A 309 6.21 -18.96 12.36
N GLU A 310 5.93 -18.73 11.08
CA GLU A 310 6.91 -18.27 10.09
C GLU A 310 6.43 -16.95 9.47
N ARG A 311 7.31 -15.95 9.51
CA ARG A 311 7.04 -14.61 8.98
C ARG A 311 7.51 -14.53 7.54
N GLN A 312 6.58 -14.27 6.63
CA GLN A 312 6.93 -13.95 5.24
C GLN A 312 7.21 -12.44 5.15
N TRP A 313 8.44 -12.10 4.78
CA TRP A 313 8.91 -10.72 4.60
C TRP A 313 8.48 -10.18 3.24
#